data_AF-A0A5C7R8I0-F1
#
_entry.id   AF-A0A5C7R8I0-F1
#
_cell.length_a   1.000
_cell.length_b   1.000
_cell.length_c   1.000
_cell.angle_alpha   90.00
_cell.angle_beta   90.00
_cell.angle_gamma   90.00
#
_symmetry.space_group_name_H-M   'P 1'
#
loop_
_entity.id
_entity.type
_entity.pdbx_description
1 polymer ?
#
loop_
_entity_poly.entity_id
_entity_poly.type
_entity_poly.pdbx_seq_one_letter_code
_entity_poly.pdbx_strand_id
1 'polypeptide(L)'
;MNNDNKTAPKYSRRHQLEQILPRLSREHLEHFLLETALRDIELRETLLIHFGEYLNTSDPEEAKYRETLQRMITRHQNQTGFINLESAQKLSAMLESLLESARQATTPPSKTIDLCMAMISSMPTLGDHMDDSEGHIYRLMRVTCVVLWECFSVLPPESQAQVFNRLLSEYANPIYLDLDLDSFLLALLKDLAKSNREWQKACLHQQDRLLKEVKDDKWRKNYLLEQLNDLLVTWHKK
;
A
#
# COMPACT_ATOMS: atom_id res chain seq x y z
N MET A 1 48.97 33.63 24.54
CA MET A 1 48.22 32.37 24.71
C MET A 1 46.85 32.57 24.09
N ASN A 2 46.69 32.26 22.80
CA ASN A 2 45.37 32.24 22.16
C ASN A 2 44.88 30.80 22.13
N ASN A 3 43.77 30.57 22.81
CA ASN A 3 43.11 29.28 22.91
C ASN A 3 42.12 29.19 21.74
N ASP A 4 42.61 28.76 20.57
CA ASP A 4 41.77 28.46 19.40
C ASP A 4 40.97 27.18 19.66
N ASN A 5 39.88 27.31 20.42
CA ASN A 5 38.86 26.27 20.51
C ASN A 5 38.06 26.27 19.19
N LYS A 6 38.66 25.70 18.14
CA LYS A 6 37.95 25.35 16.90
C LYS A 6 36.94 24.26 17.22
N THR A 7 35.70 24.65 17.48
CA THR A 7 34.56 23.73 17.53
C THR A 7 34.44 23.04 16.18
N ALA A 8 34.71 21.73 16.16
CA ALA A 8 34.57 20.91 14.97
C ALA A 8 33.15 21.06 14.38
N PRO A 9 32.99 21.02 13.04
CA PRO A 9 31.67 21.14 12.43
C PRO A 9 30.77 20.03 12.97
N LYS A 10 29.61 20.38 13.54
CA LYS A 10 28.57 19.41 13.89
C LYS A 10 27.96 18.89 12.59
N TYR A 11 28.55 17.84 12.05
CA TYR A 11 27.99 17.12 10.91
C TYR A 11 26.63 16.53 11.29
N SER A 12 25.66 16.63 10.38
CA SER A 12 24.37 15.94 10.54
C SER A 12 24.59 14.42 10.52
N ARG A 13 23.68 13.66 11.14
CA ARG A 13 23.74 12.18 11.12
C ARG A 13 23.82 11.64 9.69
N ARG A 14 23.07 12.24 8.77
CA ARG A 14 23.12 11.90 7.34
C ARG A 14 24.53 12.11 6.75
N HIS A 15 25.14 13.26 7.00
CA HIS A 15 26.48 13.54 6.47
C HIS A 15 27.56 12.61 7.06
N GLN A 16 27.42 12.22 8.32
CA GLN A 16 28.30 11.22 8.93
C GLN A 16 28.18 9.86 8.23
N LEU A 17 26.95 9.41 7.95
CA LEU A 17 26.71 8.16 7.20
C LEU A 17 27.26 8.23 5.78
N GLU A 18 27.05 9.35 5.08
CA GLU A 18 27.59 9.60 3.73
C GLU A 18 29.13 9.56 3.69
N GLN A 19 29.84 9.83 4.79
CA GLN A 19 31.29 9.68 4.89
C GLN A 19 31.75 8.26 5.26
N ILE A 20 30.95 7.52 6.04
CA ILE A 20 31.29 6.17 6.51
C ILE A 20 31.05 5.14 5.41
N LEU A 21 29.88 5.17 4.76
CA LEU A 21 29.45 4.14 3.81
C LEU A 21 30.47 3.91 2.67
N PRO A 22 31.06 4.94 2.03
CA PRO A 22 32.03 4.73 0.95
C PRO A 22 33.37 4.13 1.40
N ARG A 23 33.66 4.11 2.71
CA ARG A 23 34.91 3.57 3.27
C ARG A 23 34.81 2.10 3.68
N LEU A 24 33.60 1.55 3.72
CA LEU A 24 33.39 0.14 4.03
C LEU A 24 33.67 -0.69 2.78
N SER A 25 34.37 -1.81 2.95
CA SER A 25 34.42 -2.81 1.88
C SER A 25 33.04 -3.44 1.71
N ARG A 26 32.79 -4.01 0.53
CA ARG A 26 31.53 -4.68 0.22
C ARG A 26 31.22 -5.77 1.25
N GLU A 27 32.22 -6.58 1.60
CA GLU A 27 32.08 -7.71 2.53
C GLU A 27 31.73 -7.22 3.94
N HIS A 28 32.37 -6.14 4.41
CA HIS A 28 32.04 -5.55 5.71
C HIS A 28 30.61 -4.99 5.74
N LEU A 29 30.19 -4.34 4.67
CA LEU A 29 28.86 -3.78 4.57
C LEU A 29 27.79 -4.88 4.52
N GLU A 30 28.00 -5.93 3.72
CA GLU A 30 27.11 -7.09 3.65
C GLU A 30 26.99 -7.80 5.01
N HIS A 31 28.12 -8.03 5.70
CA HIS A 31 28.12 -8.66 7.03
C HIS A 31 27.39 -7.80 8.06
N PHE A 32 27.69 -6.49 8.11
CA PHE A 32 27.02 -5.55 9.01
C PHE A 32 25.50 -5.50 8.77
N LEU A 33 25.07 -5.41 7.50
CA LEU A 33 23.65 -5.42 7.13
C LEU A 33 22.96 -6.70 7.56
N LEU A 34 23.58 -7.86 7.31
CA LEU A 34 23.02 -9.15 7.69
C LEU A 34 22.88 -9.28 9.21
N GLU A 35 23.95 -8.99 9.97
CA GLU A 35 23.89 -9.06 11.44
C GLU A 35 22.85 -8.09 12.00
N THR A 36 22.78 -6.88 11.46
CA THR A 36 21.81 -5.87 11.90
C THR A 36 20.39 -6.31 11.59
N ALA A 37 20.11 -6.79 10.38
CA ALA A 37 18.79 -7.27 9.98
C ALA A 37 18.35 -8.52 10.77
N LEU A 38 19.28 -9.37 11.21
CA LEU A 38 18.94 -10.50 12.07
C LEU A 38 18.50 -10.06 13.48
N ARG A 39 18.97 -8.90 13.94
CA ARG A 39 18.65 -8.31 15.26
C ARG A 39 17.49 -7.30 15.21
N ASP A 40 17.33 -6.63 14.07
CA ASP A 40 16.33 -5.61 13.81
C ASP A 40 15.27 -6.14 12.83
N ILE A 41 14.09 -6.38 13.39
CA ILE A 41 12.96 -6.97 12.66
C ILE A 41 12.43 -6.01 11.58
N GLU A 42 12.41 -4.71 11.84
CA GLU A 42 11.88 -3.72 10.89
C GLU A 42 12.80 -3.60 9.68
N LEU A 43 14.12 -3.55 9.92
CA LEU A 43 15.11 -3.60 8.86
C LEU A 43 15.00 -4.90 8.04
N ARG A 44 14.79 -6.04 8.70
CA ARG A 44 14.63 -7.33 8.02
C ARG A 44 13.46 -7.36 7.07
N GLU A 45 12.27 -6.96 7.51
CA GLU A 45 11.09 -6.97 6.64
C GLU A 45 11.26 -5.96 5.50
N THR A 46 11.83 -4.78 5.78
CA THR A 46 12.15 -3.77 4.76
C THR A 46 13.06 -4.36 3.67
N LEU A 47 14.12 -5.08 4.06
CA LEU A 47 15.00 -5.76 3.11
C LEU A 47 14.27 -6.83 2.31
N LEU A 48 13.46 -7.67 2.96
CA LEU A 48 12.72 -8.74 2.28
C LEU A 48 11.69 -8.20 1.28
N ILE A 49 11.12 -7.03 1.53
CA ILE A 49 10.17 -6.40 0.61
C ILE A 49 10.91 -5.76 -0.57
N HIS A 50 11.98 -5.02 -0.31
CA HIS A 50 12.70 -4.33 -1.39
C HIS A 50 13.56 -5.25 -2.25
N PHE A 51 14.02 -6.37 -1.68
CA PHE A 51 15.01 -7.25 -2.32
C PHE A 51 14.54 -8.72 -2.36
N GLY A 52 13.26 -8.99 -2.11
CA GLY A 52 12.68 -10.35 -2.11
C GLY A 52 12.74 -11.06 -3.46
N GLU A 53 12.88 -10.34 -4.56
CA GLU A 53 13.09 -10.90 -5.91
C GLU A 53 14.37 -11.71 -6.05
N TYR A 54 15.39 -11.44 -5.23
CA TYR A 54 16.64 -12.19 -5.23
C TYR A 54 16.50 -13.53 -4.49
N LEU A 55 15.37 -13.74 -3.80
CA LEU A 55 14.99 -15.06 -3.31
C LEU A 55 14.46 -15.82 -4.53
N ASN A 56 15.19 -16.86 -4.94
CA ASN A 56 14.81 -17.78 -6.03
C ASN A 56 13.57 -18.62 -5.64
N THR A 57 12.46 -17.98 -5.34
CA THR A 57 11.16 -18.60 -5.09
C THR A 57 10.28 -18.40 -6.32
N SER A 58 9.51 -19.43 -6.68
CA SER A 58 8.63 -19.43 -7.86
C SER A 58 7.38 -18.57 -7.69
N ASP A 59 7.18 -17.98 -6.51
CA ASP A 59 5.94 -17.29 -6.17
C ASP A 59 5.87 -15.91 -6.82
N PRO A 60 4.68 -15.47 -7.28
CA PRO A 60 4.47 -14.10 -7.73
C PRO A 60 4.87 -13.09 -6.66
N GLU A 61 5.52 -11.98 -7.04
CA GLU A 61 6.00 -10.95 -6.10
C GLU A 61 4.91 -10.41 -5.16
N GLU A 62 3.69 -10.22 -5.67
CA GLU A 62 2.53 -9.83 -4.85
C GLU A 62 2.20 -10.84 -3.73
N ALA A 63 2.36 -12.14 -3.98
CA ALA A 63 2.14 -13.15 -2.96
C ALA A 63 3.17 -13.02 -1.83
N LYS A 64 4.44 -12.71 -2.17
CA LYS A 64 5.51 -12.43 -1.20
C LYS A 64 5.19 -11.19 -0.36
N TYR A 65 4.62 -10.16 -0.99
CA TYR A 65 4.16 -8.97 -0.26
C TYR A 65 3.02 -9.30 0.69
N ARG A 66 2.00 -10.05 0.24
CA ARG A 66 0.91 -10.48 1.13
C ARG A 66 1.41 -11.29 2.33
N GLU A 67 2.31 -12.25 2.11
CA GLU A 67 2.90 -13.01 3.21
C GLU A 67 3.68 -12.14 4.19
N THR A 68 4.43 -11.16 3.67
CA THR A 68 5.19 -10.24 4.50
C THR A 68 4.29 -9.32 5.31
N LEU A 69 3.26 -8.74 4.68
CA LEU A 69 2.23 -7.94 5.34
C LEU A 69 1.51 -8.77 6.42
N GLN A 70 1.13 -10.01 6.12
CA GLN A 70 0.49 -10.90 7.09
C GLN A 70 1.41 -11.16 8.30
N ARG A 71 2.71 -11.39 8.08
CA ARG A 71 3.68 -11.54 9.19
C ARG A 71 3.80 -10.26 10.01
N MET A 72 3.77 -9.08 9.37
CA MET A 72 3.79 -7.80 10.08
C MET A 72 2.52 -7.63 10.94
N ILE A 73 1.34 -7.93 10.39
CA ILE A 73 0.05 -7.88 11.07
C ILE A 73 0.06 -8.81 12.29
N THR A 74 0.39 -10.09 12.09
CA THR A 74 0.37 -11.10 13.18
C THR A 74 1.34 -10.78 14.32
N ARG A 75 2.45 -10.08 14.05
CA ARG A 75 3.38 -9.66 15.13
C ARG A 75 2.83 -8.55 16.02
N HIS A 76 1.91 -7.75 15.51
CA HIS A 76 1.27 -6.67 16.24
C HIS A 76 -0.04 -7.12 16.91
N GLN A 77 -0.47 -8.35 16.65
CA GLN A 77 -1.60 -8.96 17.34
C GLN A 77 -1.20 -9.40 18.75
N ASN A 78 -2.11 -9.20 19.70
CA ASN A 78 -2.03 -9.78 21.03
C ASN A 78 -2.44 -11.26 21.00
N GLN A 79 -2.51 -11.91 22.17
CA GLN A 79 -2.90 -13.32 22.31
C GLN A 79 -4.31 -13.65 21.77
N THR A 80 -5.19 -12.65 21.63
CA THR A 80 -6.55 -12.82 21.09
C THR A 80 -6.64 -12.53 19.59
N GLY A 81 -5.51 -12.23 18.92
CA GLY A 81 -5.51 -11.83 17.51
C GLY A 81 -5.86 -10.36 17.28
N PHE A 82 -5.99 -9.55 18.34
CA PHE A 82 -6.38 -8.14 18.25
C PHE A 82 -5.15 -7.21 18.31
N ILE A 83 -5.15 -6.15 17.51
CA ILE A 83 -4.11 -5.12 17.45
C ILE A 83 -4.64 -3.90 18.21
N ASN A 84 -4.10 -3.66 19.40
CA ASN A 84 -4.47 -2.49 20.21
C ASN A 84 -3.96 -1.19 19.58
N LEU A 85 -4.46 -0.04 20.07
CA LEU A 85 -4.13 1.28 19.52
C LEU A 85 -2.61 1.55 19.40
N GLU A 86 -1.83 1.23 20.44
CA GLU A 86 -0.37 1.44 20.39
C GLU A 86 0.30 0.60 19.28
N SER A 87 -0.14 -0.65 19.13
CA SER A 87 0.37 -1.56 18.10
C SER A 87 -0.15 -1.19 16.71
N ALA A 88 -1.37 -0.66 16.62
CA ALA A 88 -1.98 -0.14 15.40
C ALA A 88 -1.19 1.07 14.89
N GLN A 89 -0.82 2.00 15.78
CA GLN A 89 -0.01 3.16 15.44
C GLN A 89 1.37 2.74 14.89
N LYS A 90 2.04 1.79 15.55
CA LYS A 90 3.35 1.28 15.11
C LYS A 90 3.25 0.56 13.76
N LEU A 91 2.28 -0.33 13.62
CA LEU A 91 2.05 -1.06 12.38
C LEU A 91 1.72 -0.10 11.24
N SER A 92 0.81 0.86 11.45
CA SER A 92 0.45 1.87 10.45
C SER A 92 1.67 2.69 10.00
N ALA A 93 2.51 3.13 10.94
CA ALA A 93 3.73 3.87 10.61
C ALA A 93 4.72 3.01 9.77
N MET A 94 4.87 1.73 10.11
CA MET A 94 5.70 0.80 9.34
C MET A 94 5.14 0.58 7.92
N LEU A 95 3.82 0.40 7.78
CA LEU A 95 3.17 0.21 6.48
C LEU A 95 3.23 1.47 5.60
N GLU A 96 3.12 2.67 6.19
CA GLU A 96 3.31 3.94 5.48
C GLU A 96 4.77 4.12 5.02
N SER A 97 5.74 3.85 5.91
CA SER A 97 7.17 3.90 5.59
C SER A 97 7.52 2.95 4.44
N LEU A 98 6.88 1.80 4.42
CA LEU A 98 7.02 0.80 3.37
C LEU A 98 6.50 1.31 2.01
N LEU A 99 5.30 1.89 1.98
CA LEU A 99 4.73 2.49 0.77
C LEU A 99 5.62 3.63 0.26
N GLU A 100 6.12 4.49 1.15
CA GLU A 100 7.02 5.59 0.77
C GLU A 100 8.35 5.09 0.21
N SER A 101 8.89 4.01 0.78
CA SER A 101 10.11 3.39 0.26
C SER A 101 9.88 2.76 -1.12
N ALA A 102 8.69 2.23 -1.39
CA ALA A 102 8.31 1.72 -2.71
C ALA A 102 8.07 2.83 -3.76
N ARG A 103 7.85 4.08 -3.35
CA ARG A 103 7.77 5.25 -4.25
C ARG A 103 9.13 5.77 -4.72
N GLN A 104 10.24 5.24 -4.21
CA GLN A 104 11.56 5.67 -4.62
C GLN A 104 11.82 5.39 -6.10
N ALA A 105 12.54 6.30 -6.79
CA ALA A 105 12.82 6.22 -8.23
C ALA A 105 13.57 4.94 -8.66
N THR A 106 14.18 4.24 -7.72
CA THR A 106 14.90 2.98 -7.94
C THR A 106 13.99 1.75 -7.97
N THR A 107 12.73 1.87 -7.53
CA THR A 107 11.79 0.76 -7.46
C THR A 107 10.97 0.71 -8.78
N PRO A 108 10.94 -0.44 -9.49
CA PRO A 108 10.11 -0.59 -10.68
C PRO A 108 8.62 -0.36 -10.36
N PRO A 109 7.87 0.41 -11.18
CA PRO A 109 6.46 0.71 -10.93
C PRO A 109 5.57 -0.53 -10.77
N SER A 110 5.88 -1.63 -11.48
CA SER A 110 5.16 -2.89 -11.35
C SER A 110 5.21 -3.47 -9.94
N LYS A 111 6.37 -3.38 -9.26
CA LYS A 111 6.53 -3.87 -7.89
C LYS A 111 5.76 -3.01 -6.90
N THR A 112 5.82 -1.70 -7.09
CA THR A 112 5.05 -0.76 -6.26
C THR A 112 3.55 -1.01 -6.38
N ILE A 113 3.07 -1.35 -7.59
CA ILE A 113 1.68 -1.74 -7.81
C ILE A 113 1.35 -3.07 -7.13
N ASP A 114 2.19 -4.10 -7.26
CA ASP A 114 1.96 -5.37 -6.58
C ASP A 114 1.93 -5.21 -5.06
N LEU A 115 2.79 -4.34 -4.49
CA LEU A 115 2.73 -3.98 -3.08
C LEU A 115 1.42 -3.27 -2.72
N CYS A 116 0.98 -2.31 -3.54
CA CYS A 116 -0.29 -1.60 -3.30
C CYS A 116 -1.49 -2.56 -3.37
N MET A 117 -1.50 -3.49 -4.31
CA MET A 117 -2.54 -4.52 -4.42
C MET A 117 -2.54 -5.43 -3.19
N ALA A 118 -1.37 -5.90 -2.76
CA ALA A 118 -1.25 -6.68 -1.53
C ALA A 118 -1.73 -5.91 -0.29
N MET A 119 -1.46 -4.61 -0.22
CA MET A 119 -1.90 -3.73 0.86
C MET A 119 -3.42 -3.55 0.85
N ILE A 120 -4.04 -3.29 -0.31
CA ILE A 120 -5.50 -3.19 -0.47
C ILE A 120 -6.19 -4.49 -0.03
N SER A 121 -5.68 -5.65 -0.44
CA SER A 121 -6.23 -6.96 -0.04
C SER A 121 -6.03 -7.28 1.44
N SER A 122 -5.13 -6.58 2.14
CA SER A 122 -4.88 -6.75 3.58
C SER A 122 -5.76 -5.84 4.44
N MET A 123 -6.38 -4.79 3.88
CA MET A 123 -7.24 -3.87 4.62
C MET A 123 -8.41 -4.54 5.33
N PRO A 124 -9.10 -5.55 4.76
CA PRO A 124 -10.18 -6.21 5.46
C PRO A 124 -9.73 -6.89 6.76
N THR A 125 -8.59 -7.59 6.72
CA THR A 125 -7.99 -8.22 7.90
C THR A 125 -7.60 -7.21 8.97
N LEU A 126 -7.12 -6.03 8.56
CA LEU A 126 -6.86 -4.93 9.50
C LEU A 126 -8.17 -4.41 10.12
N GLY A 127 -9.22 -4.23 9.31
CA GLY A 127 -10.54 -3.77 9.75
C GLY A 127 -11.16 -4.63 10.84
N ASP A 128 -11.04 -5.94 10.72
CA ASP A 128 -11.63 -6.89 11.66
C ASP A 128 -10.86 -7.01 12.98
N HIS A 129 -9.58 -6.63 13.00
CA HIS A 129 -8.66 -7.00 14.07
C HIS A 129 -7.90 -5.84 14.69
N MET A 130 -8.03 -4.62 14.16
CA MET A 130 -7.27 -3.46 14.63
C MET A 130 -8.16 -2.42 15.29
N ASP A 131 -7.69 -1.86 16.39
CA ASP A 131 -8.23 -0.62 16.94
C ASP A 131 -7.97 0.53 15.96
N ASP A 132 -9.00 0.88 15.19
CA ASP A 132 -8.96 1.96 14.20
C ASP A 132 -9.61 3.27 14.69
N SER A 133 -9.68 3.48 16.01
CA SER A 133 -10.26 4.71 16.59
C SER A 133 -9.57 6.01 16.13
N GLU A 134 -8.32 5.93 15.66
CA GLU A 134 -7.56 7.04 15.06
C GLU A 134 -7.58 7.07 13.51
N GLY A 135 -8.35 6.19 12.86
CA GLY A 135 -8.51 6.15 11.40
C GLY A 135 -7.22 5.80 10.63
N HIS A 136 -6.42 4.89 11.16
CA HIS A 136 -5.23 4.33 10.52
C HIS A 136 -5.56 3.61 9.21
N ILE A 137 -6.63 2.80 9.17
CA ILE A 137 -7.01 2.04 7.96
C ILE A 137 -7.41 2.99 6.84
N TYR A 138 -8.25 3.98 7.14
CA TYR A 138 -8.63 5.01 6.18
C TYR A 138 -7.43 5.76 5.60
N ARG A 139 -6.47 6.09 6.47
CA ARG A 139 -5.24 6.77 6.06
C ARG A 139 -4.38 5.89 5.16
N LEU A 140 -4.17 4.64 5.55
CA LEU A 140 -3.41 3.64 4.78
C LEU A 140 -4.06 3.39 3.42
N MET A 141 -5.39 3.21 3.38
CA MET A 141 -6.14 2.99 2.15
C MET A 141 -5.99 4.18 1.19
N ARG A 142 -6.13 5.40 1.70
CA ARG A 142 -5.95 6.62 0.92
C ARG A 142 -4.54 6.74 0.36
N VAL A 143 -3.51 6.56 1.20
CA VAL A 143 -2.10 6.64 0.75
C VAL A 143 -1.83 5.57 -0.30
N THR A 144 -2.28 4.33 -0.08
CA THR A 144 -2.12 3.22 -1.02
C THR A 144 -2.75 3.53 -2.38
N CYS A 145 -3.96 4.08 -2.41
CA CYS A 145 -4.63 4.47 -3.65
C CYS A 145 -3.87 5.57 -4.41
N VAL A 146 -3.30 6.55 -3.70
CA VAL A 146 -2.48 7.60 -4.30
C VAL A 146 -1.21 7.02 -4.92
N VAL A 147 -0.49 6.15 -4.21
CA VAL A 147 0.71 5.51 -4.74
C VAL A 147 0.40 4.64 -5.95
N LEU A 148 -0.69 3.86 -5.90
CA LEU A 148 -1.13 3.05 -7.03
C LEU A 148 -1.43 3.93 -8.25
N TRP A 149 -2.12 5.05 -8.06
CA TRP A 149 -2.43 5.99 -9.13
C TRP A 149 -1.18 6.57 -9.80
N GLU A 150 -0.20 7.01 -9.00
CA GLU A 150 1.07 7.54 -9.49
C GLU A 150 1.79 6.51 -10.37
N CYS A 151 1.90 5.27 -9.90
CA CYS A 151 2.56 4.20 -10.63
C CYS A 151 1.78 3.72 -11.86
N PHE A 152 0.44 3.74 -11.81
CA PHE A 152 -0.40 3.32 -12.94
C PHE A 152 -0.16 4.19 -14.19
N SER A 153 0.03 5.51 -13.98
CA SER A 153 0.18 6.47 -15.07
C SER A 153 1.42 6.24 -15.96
N VAL A 154 2.45 5.58 -15.42
CA VAL A 154 3.71 5.30 -16.12
C VAL A 154 3.79 3.89 -16.71
N LEU A 155 2.77 3.05 -16.48
CA LEU A 155 2.74 1.70 -17.02
C LEU A 155 2.44 1.65 -18.53
N PRO A 156 2.91 0.62 -19.25
CA PRO A 156 2.45 0.32 -20.60
C PRO A 156 0.92 0.03 -20.62
N PRO A 157 0.21 0.33 -21.72
CA PRO A 157 -1.24 0.15 -21.81
C PRO A 157 -1.74 -1.27 -21.49
N GLU A 158 -0.99 -2.30 -21.86
CA GLU A 158 -1.34 -3.69 -21.56
C GLU A 158 -1.31 -3.97 -20.04
N SER A 159 -0.25 -3.52 -19.37
CA SER A 159 -0.13 -3.64 -17.91
C SER A 159 -1.18 -2.80 -17.19
N GLN A 160 -1.52 -1.61 -17.70
CA GLN A 160 -2.62 -0.79 -17.17
C GLN A 160 -3.96 -1.53 -17.22
N ALA A 161 -4.28 -2.21 -18.32
CA ALA A 161 -5.52 -2.99 -18.43
C ALA A 161 -5.55 -4.15 -17.43
N GLN A 162 -4.43 -4.84 -17.22
CA GLN A 162 -4.32 -5.92 -16.23
C GLN A 162 -4.55 -5.40 -14.80
N VAL A 163 -3.88 -4.29 -14.43
CA VAL A 163 -4.03 -3.68 -13.10
C VAL A 163 -5.44 -3.16 -12.87
N PHE A 164 -6.03 -2.50 -13.87
CA PHE A 164 -7.40 -2.00 -13.80
C PHE A 164 -8.40 -3.13 -13.54
N ASN A 165 -8.31 -4.23 -14.29
CA ASN A 165 -9.22 -5.38 -14.13
C ASN A 165 -9.06 -6.04 -12.76
N ARG A 166 -7.83 -6.14 -12.25
CA ARG A 166 -7.57 -6.65 -10.89
C ARG A 166 -8.20 -5.74 -9.83
N LEU A 167 -8.01 -4.43 -9.92
CA LEU A 167 -8.60 -3.47 -9.00
C LEU A 167 -10.14 -3.49 -9.05
N LEU A 168 -10.72 -3.63 -10.24
CA LEU A 168 -12.17 -3.74 -10.42
C LEU A 168 -12.73 -5.02 -9.77
N SER A 169 -12.00 -6.13 -9.89
CA SER A 169 -12.36 -7.38 -9.21
C SER A 169 -12.26 -7.25 -7.69
N GLU A 170 -11.26 -6.53 -7.18
CA GLU A 170 -11.09 -6.30 -5.75
C GLU A 170 -12.22 -5.42 -5.19
N TYR A 171 -12.57 -4.35 -5.92
CA TYR A 171 -13.72 -3.48 -5.60
C TYR A 171 -15.06 -4.22 -5.52
N ALA A 172 -15.20 -5.34 -6.24
CA ALA A 172 -16.41 -6.16 -6.18
C ALA A 172 -16.63 -6.83 -4.81
N ASN A 173 -15.63 -6.87 -3.94
CA ASN A 173 -15.75 -7.50 -2.64
C ASN A 173 -16.58 -6.62 -1.68
N PRO A 174 -17.74 -7.09 -1.18
CA PRO A 174 -18.63 -6.30 -0.34
C PRO A 174 -17.99 -5.81 0.97
N ILE A 175 -16.91 -6.47 1.43
CA ILE A 175 -16.22 -6.13 2.68
C ILE A 175 -15.68 -4.69 2.68
N TYR A 176 -15.29 -4.16 1.51
CA TYR A 176 -14.80 -2.78 1.43
C TYR A 176 -15.90 -1.78 1.72
N LEU A 177 -17.15 -2.09 1.37
CA LEU A 177 -18.28 -1.23 1.72
C LEU A 177 -18.62 -1.38 3.20
N ASP A 178 -18.56 -2.60 3.73
CA ASP A 178 -18.85 -2.87 5.14
C ASP A 178 -17.84 -2.18 6.08
N LEU A 179 -16.64 -1.90 5.57
CA LEU A 179 -15.58 -1.12 6.24
C LEU A 179 -15.52 0.35 5.80
N ASP A 180 -16.47 0.83 4.99
CA ASP A 180 -16.53 2.20 4.45
C ASP A 180 -15.25 2.64 3.67
N LEU A 181 -14.52 1.67 3.09
CA LEU A 181 -13.32 1.87 2.28
C LEU A 181 -13.59 1.88 0.77
N ASP A 182 -14.76 1.44 0.34
CA ASP A 182 -15.14 1.28 -1.07
C ASP A 182 -15.04 2.59 -1.86
N SER A 183 -15.34 3.72 -1.20
CA SER A 183 -15.28 5.05 -1.81
C SER A 183 -13.88 5.42 -2.33
N PHE A 184 -12.81 4.94 -1.69
CA PHE A 184 -11.43 5.16 -2.15
C PHE A 184 -11.14 4.36 -3.42
N LEU A 185 -11.56 3.08 -3.47
CA LEU A 185 -11.41 2.23 -4.65
C LEU A 185 -12.22 2.77 -5.81
N LEU A 186 -13.45 3.19 -5.57
CA LEU A 186 -14.31 3.74 -6.60
C LEU A 186 -13.75 5.06 -7.15
N ALA A 187 -13.26 5.94 -6.29
CA ALA A 187 -12.61 7.19 -6.71
C ALA A 187 -11.37 6.93 -7.57
N LEU A 188 -10.55 5.94 -7.18
CA LEU A 188 -9.40 5.51 -7.97
C LEU A 188 -9.82 4.97 -9.33
N LEU A 189 -10.71 3.96 -9.37
CA LEU A 189 -11.25 3.39 -10.61
C LEU A 189 -11.87 4.46 -11.51
N LYS A 190 -12.58 5.43 -10.93
CA LYS A 190 -13.20 6.55 -11.64
C LYS A 190 -12.16 7.41 -12.37
N ASP A 191 -11.04 7.72 -11.72
CA ASP A 191 -9.97 8.51 -12.35
C ASP A 191 -9.19 7.69 -13.37
N LEU A 192 -8.88 6.42 -13.09
CA LEU A 192 -8.21 5.52 -14.05
C LEU A 192 -9.05 5.33 -15.33
N ALA A 193 -10.37 5.22 -15.21
CA ALA A 193 -11.28 5.05 -16.35
C ALA A 193 -11.60 6.35 -17.10
N LYS A 194 -11.16 7.52 -16.62
CA LYS A 194 -11.59 8.85 -17.13
C LYS A 194 -11.44 9.04 -18.64
N SER A 195 -10.44 8.41 -19.25
CA SER A 195 -10.14 8.51 -20.68
C SER A 195 -10.40 7.21 -21.46
N ASN A 196 -10.93 6.17 -20.82
CA ASN A 196 -11.14 4.86 -21.44
C ASN A 196 -12.61 4.41 -21.30
N ARG A 197 -13.36 4.48 -22.40
CA ARG A 197 -14.81 4.14 -22.42
C ARG A 197 -15.09 2.69 -22.06
N GLU A 198 -14.21 1.75 -22.39
CA GLU A 198 -14.42 0.34 -22.03
C GLU A 198 -14.26 0.14 -20.53
N TRP A 199 -13.33 0.84 -19.90
CA TRP A 199 -13.18 0.83 -18.44
C TRP A 199 -14.34 1.52 -17.73
N GLN A 200 -14.86 2.62 -18.29
CA GLN A 200 -16.08 3.27 -17.77
C GLN A 200 -17.26 2.31 -17.77
N LYS A 201 -17.49 1.61 -18.90
CA LYS A 201 -18.52 0.57 -19.00
C LYS A 201 -18.30 -0.55 -17.98
N ALA A 202 -17.06 -1.00 -17.80
CA ALA A 202 -16.72 -2.05 -16.85
C ALA A 202 -17.06 -1.63 -15.40
N CYS A 203 -16.73 -0.40 -14.99
CA CYS A 203 -17.13 0.17 -13.70
C CYS A 203 -18.67 0.22 -13.54
N LEU A 204 -19.39 0.72 -14.55
CA LEU A 204 -20.86 0.78 -14.51
C LEU A 204 -21.48 -0.61 -14.39
N HIS A 205 -20.96 -1.59 -15.15
CA HIS A 205 -21.41 -2.98 -15.06
C HIS A 205 -21.14 -3.58 -13.69
N GLN A 206 -19.99 -3.32 -13.09
CA GLN A 206 -19.68 -3.80 -11.76
C GLN A 206 -20.60 -3.18 -10.70
N GLN A 207 -20.88 -1.88 -10.80
CA GLN A 207 -21.82 -1.19 -9.91
C GLN A 207 -23.26 -1.75 -10.02
N ASP A 208 -23.72 -2.00 -11.24
CA ASP A 208 -25.03 -2.62 -11.49
C ASP A 208 -25.12 -4.04 -10.92
N ARG A 209 -24.01 -4.80 -10.97
CA ARG A 209 -23.94 -6.13 -10.33
C ARG A 209 -24.05 -6.03 -8.81
N LEU A 210 -23.29 -5.16 -8.17
CA LEU A 210 -23.37 -4.92 -6.73
C LEU A 210 -24.79 -4.53 -6.32
N LEU A 211 -25.45 -3.66 -7.08
CA LEU A 211 -26.82 -3.23 -6.84
C LEU A 211 -27.84 -4.40 -6.91
N LYS A 212 -27.66 -5.33 -7.86
CA LYS A 212 -28.53 -6.50 -8.02
C LYS A 212 -28.33 -7.55 -6.93
N GLU A 213 -27.14 -7.63 -6.36
CA GLU A 213 -26.81 -8.55 -5.27
C GLU A 213 -27.39 -8.06 -3.93
N VAL A 214 -27.69 -6.76 -3.82
CA VAL A 214 -28.38 -6.19 -2.65
C VAL A 214 -29.84 -6.62 -2.63
N LYS A 215 -30.19 -7.44 -1.63
CA LYS A 215 -31.55 -7.92 -1.41
C LYS A 215 -32.42 -6.85 -0.72
N ASP A 216 -32.48 -6.89 0.61
CA ASP A 216 -33.44 -6.09 1.39
C ASP A 216 -32.79 -4.91 2.15
N ASP A 217 -31.49 -4.67 1.94
CA ASP A 217 -30.77 -3.55 2.56
C ASP A 217 -31.05 -2.25 1.79
N LYS A 218 -32.02 -1.49 2.29
CA LYS A 218 -32.42 -0.20 1.71
C LYS A 218 -31.29 0.84 1.74
N TRP A 219 -30.48 0.85 2.80
CA TRP A 219 -29.39 1.82 2.93
C TRP A 219 -28.32 1.54 1.88
N ARG A 220 -27.85 0.29 1.82
CA ARG A 220 -26.83 -0.16 0.85
C ARG A 220 -27.30 0.07 -0.59
N LYS A 221 -28.57 -0.23 -0.87
CA LYS A 221 -29.18 0.00 -2.18
C LYS A 221 -29.15 1.48 -2.57
N ASN A 222 -29.55 2.37 -1.68
CA ASN A 222 -29.55 3.82 -1.94
C ASN A 222 -28.12 4.35 -2.13
N TYR A 223 -27.18 3.92 -1.29
CA TYR A 223 -25.78 4.29 -1.40
C TYR A 223 -25.18 3.89 -2.75
N LEU A 224 -25.38 2.64 -3.18
CA LEU A 224 -24.88 2.17 -4.47
C LEU A 224 -25.56 2.86 -5.66
N LEU A 225 -26.84 3.25 -5.53
CA LEU A 225 -27.55 4.06 -6.54
C LEU A 225 -26.97 5.47 -6.65
N GLU A 226 -26.64 6.12 -5.53
CA GLU A 226 -25.99 7.43 -5.52
C GLU A 226 -24.63 7.37 -6.21
N GLN A 227 -23.82 6.36 -5.90
CA GLN A 227 -22.54 6.11 -6.57
C GLN A 227 -22.71 5.88 -8.08
N LEU A 228 -23.68 5.03 -8.49
CA LEU A 228 -23.96 4.79 -9.91
C LEU A 228 -24.35 6.08 -10.64
N ASN A 229 -25.19 6.90 -10.02
CA ASN A 229 -25.59 8.19 -10.58
C ASN A 229 -24.40 9.15 -10.69
N ASP A 230 -23.51 9.21 -9.70
CA ASP A 230 -22.29 10.03 -9.77
C ASP A 230 -21.37 9.61 -10.92
N LEU A 231 -21.19 8.30 -11.14
CA LEU A 231 -20.42 7.79 -12.29
C LEU A 231 -21.05 8.22 -13.63
N LEU A 232 -22.37 8.02 -13.78
CA LEU A 232 -23.11 8.40 -14.97
C LEU A 232 -23.01 9.90 -15.24
N VAL A 233 -23.20 10.74 -14.22
CA VAL A 233 -23.08 12.20 -14.35
C VAL A 233 -21.66 12.62 -14.72
N THR A 234 -20.65 11.96 -14.15
CA THR A 234 -19.25 12.29 -14.43
C THR A 234 -18.88 11.99 -15.89
N TRP A 235 -19.32 10.85 -16.42
CA TRP A 235 -18.90 10.38 -17.74
C TRP A 235 -19.83 10.80 -18.88
N HIS A 236 -21.13 11.04 -18.63
CA HIS A 236 -22.04 11.60 -19.65
C HIS A 236 -21.86 13.10 -19.88
N LYS A 237 -21.19 13.83 -18.98
CA LYS A 237 -20.88 15.27 -19.17
C LYS A 237 -19.69 15.54 -20.10
N LYS A 238 -19.14 14.53 -20.79
CA LYS A 238 -18.01 14.66 -21.71
C LYS A 238 -18.24 14.03 -23.07
#